data_AF-A0A366XT63-F1
#
_entry.id   AF-A0A366XT63-F1
#
_cell.length_a   1.000
_cell.length_b   1.000
_cell.length_c   1.000
_cell.angle_alpha   90.00
_cell.angle_beta   90.00
_cell.angle_gamma   90.00
#
_symmetry.space_group_name_H-M   'P 1'
#
loop_
_entity.id
_entity.type
_entity.pdbx_description
1 polymer ?
#
loop_
_entity_poly.entity_id
_entity_poly.type
_entity_poly.pdbx_seq_one_letter_code
_entity_poly.pdbx_strand_id
1 'polypeptide(L)'
;MKVEGNTTAMLERSYMKEERGVIYTALEELDFHWSERDVRIFDALWREGKSLIAIAEYFNRDLDETALLLMDRARLKTINQRKNGIWKSEGEKK
;
A
#
# COMPACT_ATOMS: atom_id res chain seq x y z
N MET A 1 -36.42 10.36 4.21
CA MET A 1 -35.42 11.41 4.52
C MET A 1 -34.09 10.68 4.70
N LYS A 2 -33.09 10.97 3.86
CA LYS A 2 -31.85 10.18 3.69
C LYS A 2 -31.10 9.98 5.02
N VAL A 3 -30.90 8.72 5.41
CA VAL A 3 -30.17 8.29 6.62
C VAL A 3 -28.70 7.95 6.30
N GLU A 4 -28.24 8.23 5.09
CA GLU A 4 -26.97 7.71 4.56
C GLU A 4 -25.74 8.55 4.93
N GLY A 5 -25.93 9.68 5.62
CA GLY A 5 -24.83 10.59 6.00
C GLY A 5 -24.23 10.38 7.39
N ASN A 6 -24.81 9.52 8.24
CA ASN A 6 -24.48 9.46 9.68
C ASN A 6 -23.59 8.25 10.07
N THR A 7 -23.67 7.13 9.34
CA THR A 7 -23.02 5.88 9.73
C THR A 7 -21.51 5.89 9.51
N THR A 8 -21.06 6.49 8.40
CA THR A 8 -19.64 6.55 8.04
C THR A 8 -18.87 7.51 8.97
N ALA A 9 -19.47 8.65 9.32
CA ALA A 9 -18.88 9.60 10.27
C ALA A 9 -18.81 9.04 11.71
N MET A 10 -19.73 8.15 12.10
CA MET A 10 -19.66 7.39 13.36
C MET A 10 -18.59 6.30 13.31
N LEU A 11 -18.43 5.60 12.19
CA LEU A 11 -17.32 4.67 11.98
C LEU A 11 -15.99 5.43 12.08
N GLU A 12 -15.80 6.50 11.32
CA GLU A 12 -14.53 7.23 11.27
C GLU A 12 -14.19 7.93 12.59
N ARG A 13 -15.16 8.41 13.36
CA ARG A 13 -14.93 8.90 14.74
C ARG A 13 -14.64 7.80 15.75
N SER A 14 -15.06 6.56 15.51
CA SER A 14 -14.58 5.41 16.29
C SER A 14 -13.13 5.05 15.95
N TYR A 15 -12.69 5.40 14.73
CA TYR A 15 -11.32 5.25 14.22
C TYR A 15 -10.49 6.54 14.33
N MET A 16 -10.94 7.58 15.03
CA MET A 16 -10.14 8.79 15.26
C MET A 16 -10.25 9.18 16.70
N LYS A 17 -9.19 8.91 17.43
CA LYS A 17 -9.20 9.05 18.85
C LYS A 17 -7.83 9.70 19.17
N GLU A 18 -7.82 11.03 19.31
CA GLU A 18 -7.13 11.75 20.38
C GLU A 18 -7.34 13.30 20.28
N GLU A 19 -7.97 13.92 21.30
CA GLU A 19 -7.48 15.18 21.96
C GLU A 19 -6.60 14.80 23.18
N ARG A 20 -5.82 13.73 23.00
CA ARG A 20 -5.38 12.71 23.95
C ARG A 20 -6.42 11.74 24.51
N GLY A 21 -7.34 11.32 23.65
CA GLY A 21 -8.29 10.24 23.88
C GLY A 21 -8.17 9.12 22.85
N VAL A 22 -7.59 7.98 23.27
CA VAL A 22 -7.45 6.65 22.64
C VAL A 22 -6.80 6.64 21.24
N ILE A 23 -5.62 6.10 21.00
CA ILE A 23 -5.02 6.15 19.65
C ILE A 23 -5.73 5.17 18.68
N TYR A 24 -6.00 5.59 17.43
CA TYR A 24 -6.26 4.67 16.32
C TYR A 24 -4.99 4.53 15.48
N THR A 25 -4.47 3.31 15.42
CA THR A 25 -3.34 2.95 14.57
C THR A 25 -3.90 2.30 13.31
N ALA A 26 -3.77 2.98 12.17
CA ALA A 26 -4.17 2.40 10.90
C ALA A 26 -3.21 1.27 10.50
N LEU A 27 -3.77 0.19 9.93
CA LEU A 27 -3.01 -0.94 9.38
C LEU A 27 -2.14 -1.67 10.41
N GLU A 28 -2.56 -1.70 11.68
CA GLU A 28 -1.83 -2.32 12.79
C GLU A 28 -1.60 -3.83 12.57
N GLU A 29 -2.46 -4.46 11.78
CA GLU A 29 -2.44 -5.88 11.43
C GLU A 29 -1.41 -6.26 10.36
N LEU A 30 -0.84 -5.29 9.65
CA LEU A 30 0.06 -5.55 8.52
C LEU A 30 1.53 -5.73 8.97
N ASP A 31 2.25 -6.62 8.29
CA ASP A 31 3.69 -6.83 8.52
C ASP A 31 4.54 -5.92 7.62
N PHE A 32 5.13 -4.89 8.23
CA PHE A 32 6.01 -3.94 7.55
C PHE A 32 7.48 -4.35 7.51
N HIS A 33 7.82 -5.55 7.98
CA HIS A 33 9.20 -6.02 7.98
C HIS A 33 9.55 -6.64 6.64
N TRP A 34 10.61 -6.12 6.03
CA TRP A 34 11.17 -6.62 4.78
C TRP A 34 12.65 -6.90 5.00
N SER A 35 13.13 -8.06 4.56
CA SER A 35 14.57 -8.29 4.55
C SER A 35 15.23 -7.44 3.47
N GLU A 36 16.53 -7.16 3.61
CA GLU A 36 17.28 -6.45 2.57
C GLU A 36 17.19 -7.17 1.22
N ARG A 37 17.13 -8.51 1.23
CA ARG A 37 16.93 -9.32 0.03
C ARG A 37 15.59 -9.04 -0.61
N ASP A 38 14.51 -8.98 0.16
CA ASP A 38 13.17 -8.75 -0.37
C ASP A 38 13.06 -7.36 -0.98
N VAL A 39 13.62 -6.34 -0.33
CA VAL A 39 13.66 -4.97 -0.86
C VAL A 39 14.39 -4.91 -2.21
N ARG A 40 15.52 -5.61 -2.34
CA ARG A 40 16.26 -5.67 -3.61
C ARG A 40 15.47 -6.37 -4.72
N ILE A 41 14.75 -7.45 -4.39
CA ILE A 41 13.89 -8.17 -5.34
C ILE A 41 12.70 -7.29 -5.75
N PHE A 42 12.07 -6.62 -4.79
CA PHE A 42 10.99 -5.67 -5.04
C PHE A 42 11.41 -4.59 -6.03
N ASP A 43 12.56 -3.93 -5.79
CA ASP A 43 13.09 -2.89 -6.67
C ASP A 43 13.37 -3.41 -8.09
N ALA A 44 13.80 -4.67 -8.23
CA ALA A 44 14.01 -5.31 -9.52
C ALA A 44 12.69 -5.56 -10.26
N LEU A 45 11.71 -6.20 -9.61
CA LEU A 45 10.39 -6.47 -10.19
C LEU A 45 9.66 -5.17 -10.58
N TRP A 46 9.76 -4.12 -9.76
CA TRP A 46 9.21 -2.81 -10.10
C TRP A 46 9.87 -2.22 -11.34
N ARG A 47 11.19 -2.34 -11.48
CA ARG A 47 11.95 -1.87 -12.65
C ARG A 47 11.65 -2.67 -13.91
N GLU A 48 11.38 -3.97 -13.78
CA GLU A 48 10.89 -4.83 -14.87
C GLU A 48 9.44 -4.51 -15.30
N GLY A 49 8.81 -3.53 -14.66
CA GLY A 49 7.48 -3.10 -15.04
C GLY A 49 6.36 -3.98 -14.48
N LYS A 50 6.61 -4.87 -13.50
CA LYS A 50 5.55 -5.70 -12.90
C LYS A 50 4.49 -4.84 -12.18
N SER A 51 3.22 -5.21 -12.27
CA SER A 51 2.16 -4.58 -11.47
C SER A 51 2.40 -4.82 -9.98
N LEU A 52 1.85 -3.95 -9.12
CA LEU A 52 1.97 -4.11 -7.68
C LEU A 52 1.30 -5.39 -7.19
N ILE A 53 0.20 -5.80 -7.84
CA ILE A 53 -0.50 -7.07 -7.58
C ILE A 53 0.42 -8.25 -7.89
N ALA A 54 1.08 -8.27 -9.05
CA ALA A 54 2.01 -9.34 -9.40
C ALA A 54 3.21 -9.41 -8.44
N ILE A 55 3.65 -8.27 -7.90
CA ILE A 55 4.72 -8.22 -6.90
C ILE A 55 4.22 -8.77 -5.55
N ALA A 56 3.01 -8.40 -5.12
CA ALA A 56 2.41 -8.93 -3.89
C ALA A 56 2.21 -10.45 -3.97
N GLU A 57 1.73 -10.95 -5.11
CA GLU A 57 1.61 -12.39 -5.40
C GLU A 57 2.97 -13.10 -5.36
N TYR A 58 4.03 -12.47 -5.89
CA TYR A 58 5.39 -13.03 -5.86
C TYR A 58 5.90 -13.24 -4.42
N PHE A 59 5.62 -12.30 -3.52
CA PHE A 59 5.99 -12.42 -2.10
C PHE A 59 4.98 -13.21 -1.26
N ASN A 60 3.83 -13.59 -1.84
CA ASN A 60 2.69 -14.16 -1.12
C ASN A 60 2.31 -13.29 0.11
N ARG A 61 2.21 -11.98 -0.12
CA ARG A 61 1.94 -10.95 0.90
C ARG A 61 0.73 -10.12 0.54
N ASP A 62 0.21 -9.37 1.51
CA ASP A 62 -0.91 -8.48 1.27
C ASP A 62 -0.53 -7.36 0.29
N LEU A 63 -1.51 -6.93 -0.51
CA LEU A 63 -1.29 -5.84 -1.47
C LEU A 63 -0.95 -4.53 -0.74
N ASP A 64 -1.53 -4.29 0.43
CA ASP A 64 -1.34 -3.08 1.23
C ASP A 64 0.05 -3.05 1.88
N GLU A 65 0.57 -4.18 2.35
CA GLU A 65 1.98 -4.31 2.81
C GLU A 65 2.95 -3.96 1.69
N THR A 66 2.67 -4.49 0.50
CA THR A 66 3.49 -4.26 -0.70
C THR A 66 3.36 -2.80 -1.18
N ALA A 67 2.18 -2.19 -1.06
CA ALA A 67 1.95 -0.78 -1.36
C ALA A 67 2.67 0.15 -0.38
N LEU A 68 2.75 -0.21 0.89
CA LEU A 68 3.50 0.55 1.90
C LEU A 68 4.99 0.52 1.61
N LEU A 69 5.55 -0.63 1.21
CA LEU A 69 6.93 -0.69 0.74
C LEU A 69 7.12 0.21 -0.49
N LEU A 70 6.24 0.14 -1.49
CA LEU A 70 6.30 1.02 -2.66
C LEU A 70 6.36 2.51 -2.27
N MET A 71 5.48 2.93 -1.35
CA MET A 71 5.44 4.31 -0.87
C MET A 71 6.74 4.72 -0.17
N ASP A 72 7.32 3.86 0.66
CA ASP A 72 8.62 4.08 1.28
C ASP A 72 9.73 4.25 0.22
N ARG A 73 9.86 3.29 -0.71
CA ARG A 73 10.85 3.34 -1.80
C ARG A 73 10.70 4.61 -2.65
N ALA A 74 9.46 5.02 -2.96
CA ALA A 74 9.19 6.24 -3.71
C ALA A 74 9.64 7.50 -2.95
N ARG A 75 9.41 7.55 -1.63
CA ARG A 75 9.85 8.67 -0.77
C ARG A 75 11.36 8.75 -0.64
N LEU A 76 12.03 7.60 -0.56
CA LEU A 76 13.50 7.50 -0.57
C LEU A 76 14.12 7.80 -1.95
N LYS A 77 13.29 8.06 -2.98
CA LYS A 77 13.70 8.27 -4.37
C LYS A 77 14.53 7.13 -4.95
N THR A 78 14.33 5.91 -4.45
CA THR A 78 15.01 4.71 -4.95
C THR A 78 14.31 4.10 -6.16
N ILE A 79 13.03 4.44 -6.37
CA ILE A 79 12.25 4.04 -7.53
C ILE A 79 11.59 5.24 -8.20
N ASN A 80 11.39 5.17 -9.52
CA ASN A 80 10.73 6.21 -10.31
C ASN A 80 9.26 5.86 -10.58
N GLN A 81 8.44 6.90 -10.73
CA GLN A 81 7.07 6.74 -11.20
C GLN A 81 7.06 6.21 -12.64
N ARG A 82 6.23 5.20 -12.89
CA ARG A 82 6.09 4.57 -14.20
C ARG A 82 4.88 5.12 -14.94
N LYS A 83 4.93 5.14 -16.28
CA LYS A 83 3.81 5.57 -17.14
C LYS A 83 2.52 4.77 -16.90
N ASN A 84 2.67 3.49 -16.54
CA ASN A 84 1.56 2.56 -16.32
C ASN A 84 1.09 2.52 -14.85
N GLY A 85 1.68 3.32 -13.97
CA GLY A 85 1.34 3.36 -12.54
C GLY A 85 1.62 2.04 -11.81
N ILE A 86 0.78 1.76 -10.81
CA ILE A 86 0.86 0.56 -9.96
C ILE A 86 0.03 -0.63 -10.49
N TRP A 87 -0.95 -0.36 -11.35
CA TRP A 87 -2.00 -1.32 -11.69
C TRP A 87 -1.65 -2.27 -12.83
N LYS A 88 -0.85 -1.82 -13.79
CA LYS A 88 -0.60 -2.58 -15.02
C LYS A 88 0.85 -2.99 -15.12
N SER A 89 1.06 -4.24 -15.53
CA SER A 89 2.38 -4.68 -15.90
C SER A 89 2.78 -4.11 -17.26
N GLU A 90 4.07 -3.88 -17.47
CA GLU A 90 4.59 -3.44 -18.76
C GLU A 90 4.33 -4.51 -19.84
N GLY A 91 3.62 -4.13 -20.90
CA GLY A 91 3.21 -5.04 -21.98
C GLY A 91 1.78 -5.60 -21.88
N GLU A 92 1.04 -5.37 -20.79
CA GLU A 92 -0.38 -5.72 -20.72
C GLU A 92 -1.21 -4.83 -21.66
N LYS A 93 -1.86 -5.46 -22.67
CA LYS A 93 -2.77 -4.76 -23.58
C LYS A 93 -4.09 -4.41 -22.89
N LYS A 94 -4.70 -3.31 -23.34
CA LYS A 94 -6.01 -2.80 -22.90
C LYS A 94 -7.12 -3.82 -23.09
#